data_AF-A0A840N957-F1
#
_entry.id   AF-A0A840N957-F1
#
_cell.length_a   1.000
_cell.length_b   1.000
_cell.length_c   1.000
_cell.angle_alpha   90.00
_cell.angle_beta   90.00
_cell.angle_gamma   90.00
#
_symmetry.space_group_name_H-M   'P 1'
#
loop_
_entity.id
_entity.type
_entity.pdbx_description
1 polymer ?
#
loop_
_entity_poly.entity_id
_entity_poly.type
_entity_poly.pdbx_seq_one_letter_code
_entity_poly.pdbx_strand_id
1 'polypeptide(L)'
;MGDGRSVKTLIAIAESLPANRGLAAGMAEIRGTATGEGISLSVDLNGLLTELTVSEQAIALGPQRLAAEITRLSAEACAESTRRGLVALEWGCGRGVAAAIGERLAPAEQPGTPARTRGRDSDEDDEDFTDSSRTTPWASNRPAWGR
;
A
#
# COMPACT_ATOMS: atom_id res chain seq x y z
N MET A 1 -28.77 -1.96 32.76
CA MET A 1 -30.09 -2.01 32.10
C MET A 1 -29.82 -2.07 30.60
N GLY A 2 -29.81 -3.26 30.02
CA GLY A 2 -29.43 -3.47 28.61
C GLY A 2 -30.61 -3.13 27.71
N ASP A 3 -30.41 -2.25 26.73
CA ASP A 3 -31.41 -1.87 25.73
C ASP A 3 -31.69 -3.08 24.81
N GLY A 4 -32.57 -3.96 25.26
CA GLY A 4 -32.90 -5.23 24.63
C GLY A 4 -33.79 -5.05 23.41
N ARG A 5 -33.25 -4.50 22.32
CA ARG A 5 -33.91 -4.54 21.02
C ARG A 5 -33.92 -5.99 20.55
N SER A 6 -35.11 -6.55 20.35
CA SER A 6 -35.21 -7.92 19.84
C SER A 6 -34.57 -8.00 18.44
N VAL A 7 -33.94 -9.12 18.12
CA VAL A 7 -33.34 -9.36 16.79
C VAL A 7 -34.35 -9.11 15.67
N LYS A 8 -35.64 -9.43 15.89
CA LYS A 8 -36.73 -9.14 14.95
C LYS A 8 -36.94 -7.64 14.72
N THR A 9 -36.79 -6.82 15.77
CA THR A 9 -36.87 -5.36 15.67
C THR A 9 -35.71 -4.80 14.86
N LEU A 10 -34.49 -5.33 15.05
CA LEU A 10 -33.32 -4.93 14.28
C LEU A 10 -33.44 -5.29 12.79
N ILE A 11 -33.98 -6.48 12.49
CA ILE A 11 -34.25 -6.92 11.12
C ILE A 11 -35.31 -6.03 10.46
N ALA A 12 -36.42 -5.75 11.14
CA ALA A 12 -37.48 -4.88 10.60
C ALA A 12 -36.98 -3.44 10.36
N ILE A 13 -36.08 -2.93 11.20
CA ILE A 13 -35.42 -1.63 10.96
C ILE A 13 -34.50 -1.73 9.73
N ALA A 14 -33.70 -2.78 9.61
CA ALA A 14 -32.83 -2.98 8.44
C ALA A 14 -33.61 -3.13 7.11
N GLU A 15 -34.77 -3.78 7.14
CA GLU A 15 -35.66 -3.97 5.98
C GLU A 15 -36.46 -2.70 5.61
N SER A 16 -36.71 -1.82 6.58
CA SER A 16 -37.41 -0.55 6.35
C SER A 16 -36.49 0.62 6.00
N LEU A 17 -35.18 0.46 6.21
CA LEU A 17 -34.22 1.41 5.67
C LEU A 17 -34.24 1.30 4.14
N PRO A 18 -34.41 2.42 3.41
CA PRO A 18 -34.28 2.39 1.97
C PRO A 18 -32.94 1.77 1.65
N ALA A 19 -32.92 0.75 0.80
CA ALA A 19 -31.69 0.11 0.38
C ALA A 19 -30.78 1.23 -0.12
N ASN A 20 -29.79 1.59 0.68
CA ASN A 20 -28.93 2.75 0.45
C ASN A 20 -27.90 2.36 -0.62
N ARG A 21 -28.40 1.80 -1.74
CA ARG A 21 -27.66 1.29 -2.88
C ARG A 21 -26.77 2.39 -3.45
N GLY A 22 -27.15 3.65 -3.29
CA GLY A 22 -26.32 4.81 -3.65
C GLY A 22 -25.00 4.89 -2.86
N LEU A 23 -25.03 4.72 -1.54
CA LEU A 23 -23.79 4.78 -0.75
C LEU A 23 -22.91 3.56 -0.97
N ALA A 24 -23.47 2.36 -0.91
CA ALA A 24 -22.68 1.13 -1.07
C ALA A 24 -22.08 1.01 -2.48
N ALA A 25 -22.86 1.31 -3.53
CA ALA A 25 -22.35 1.35 -4.90
C ALA A 25 -21.34 2.48 -5.09
N GLY A 26 -21.63 3.67 -4.55
CA GLY A 26 -20.72 4.81 -4.60
C GLY A 26 -19.37 4.53 -3.91
N MET A 27 -19.37 3.82 -2.78
CA MET A 27 -18.15 3.40 -2.11
C MET A 27 -17.37 2.36 -2.92
N ALA A 28 -18.04 1.42 -3.59
CA ALA A 28 -17.39 0.42 -4.42
C ALA A 28 -16.65 1.02 -5.63
N GLU A 29 -17.03 2.22 -6.06
CA GLU A 29 -16.38 2.96 -7.16
C GLU A 29 -15.21 3.84 -6.70
N ILE A 30 -15.03 4.05 -5.38
CA ILE A 30 -13.96 4.92 -4.88
C ILE A 30 -12.59 4.31 -5.18
N ARG A 31 -11.76 5.12 -5.84
CA ARG A 31 -10.36 4.82 -6.12
C ARG A 31 -9.49 5.94 -5.60
N GLY A 32 -8.34 5.56 -5.04
CA GLY A 32 -7.22 6.46 -4.78
C GLY A 32 -6.18 6.24 -5.87
N THR A 33 -5.61 7.33 -6.39
CA THR A 33 -4.67 7.28 -7.51
C THR A 33 -3.41 8.05 -7.16
N ALA A 34 -2.26 7.54 -7.55
CA ALA A 34 -0.98 8.22 -7.37
C ALA A 34 -0.10 8.03 -8.61
N THR A 35 0.69 9.06 -8.94
CA THR A 35 1.59 9.07 -10.09
C THR A 35 2.95 9.63 -9.71
N GLY A 36 4.04 9.05 -10.22
CA GLY A 36 5.40 9.51 -9.94
C GLY A 36 6.44 8.75 -10.75
N GLU A 37 7.53 9.42 -11.15
CA GLU A 37 8.66 8.87 -11.92
C GLU A 37 8.29 7.92 -13.08
N GLY A 38 7.19 8.20 -13.79
CA GLY A 38 6.72 7.36 -14.91
C GLY A 38 5.91 6.14 -14.50
N ILE A 39 5.40 6.11 -13.27
CA ILE A 39 4.50 5.12 -12.69
C ILE A 39 3.15 5.79 -12.43
N SER A 40 2.05 5.10 -12.72
CA SER A 40 0.70 5.47 -12.32
C SER A 40 0.04 4.26 -11.69
N LEU A 41 -0.59 4.41 -10.53
CA LEU A 41 -1.32 3.31 -9.91
C LEU A 41 -2.62 3.78 -9.27
N SER A 42 -3.56 2.85 -9.17
CA SER A 42 -4.87 3.03 -8.54
C SER A 42 -5.13 1.92 -7.54
N VAL A 43 -5.70 2.26 -6.40
CA VAL A 43 -6.18 1.32 -5.37
C VAL A 43 -7.64 1.56 -5.03
N ASP A 44 -8.35 0.51 -4.64
CA ASP A 44 -9.71 0.62 -4.10
C ASP A 44 -9.71 1.00 -2.59
N LEU A 45 -10.90 1.08 -1.99
CA LEU A 45 -11.06 1.33 -0.55
C LEU A 45 -10.52 0.21 0.34
N ASN A 46 -10.37 -1.00 -0.18
CA ASN A 46 -9.81 -2.13 0.55
C ASN A 46 -8.26 -2.12 0.50
N GLY A 47 -7.67 -1.16 -0.23
CA GLY A 47 -6.23 -1.10 -0.47
C GLY A 47 -5.75 -2.10 -1.53
N LEU A 48 -6.67 -2.67 -2.32
CA LEU A 48 -6.31 -3.56 -3.43
C LEU A 48 -5.90 -2.73 -4.64
N LEU A 49 -4.78 -3.11 -5.24
CA LEU A 49 -4.31 -2.53 -6.51
C LEU A 49 -5.29 -2.88 -7.63
N THR A 50 -5.88 -1.86 -8.24
CA THR A 50 -6.82 -2.01 -9.36
C THR A 50 -6.19 -1.70 -10.71
N GLU A 51 -5.15 -0.87 -10.73
CA GLU A 51 -4.43 -0.50 -11.94
C GLU A 51 -2.98 -0.16 -11.62
N LEU A 52 -2.06 -0.55 -12.50
CA LEU A 52 -0.65 -0.19 -12.45
C LEU A 52 -0.12 -0.01 -13.88
N THR A 53 0.40 1.17 -14.16
CA THR A 53 1.10 1.50 -15.40
C THR A 53 2.54 1.87 -15.06
N VAL A 54 3.49 1.28 -15.79
CA VAL A 54 4.93 1.50 -15.62
C VAL A 54 5.52 1.84 -16.99
N SER A 55 6.12 3.02 -17.12
CA SER A 55 6.79 3.44 -18.35
C SER A 55 8.25 2.97 -18.43
N GLU A 56 8.87 3.06 -19.61
CA GLU A 56 10.30 2.76 -19.78
C GLU A 56 11.20 3.63 -18.88
N GLN A 57 10.81 4.88 -18.63
CA GLN A 57 11.52 5.77 -17.71
C GLN A 57 11.54 5.21 -16.27
N ALA A 58 10.43 4.63 -15.83
CA ALA A 58 10.34 4.00 -14.51
C ALA A 58 11.21 2.74 -14.42
N ILE A 59 11.31 1.96 -15.51
CA ILE A 59 12.18 0.78 -15.58
C ILE A 59 13.66 1.20 -15.50
N ALA A 60 14.02 2.33 -16.10
CA ALA A 60 15.38 2.86 -16.07
C ALA A 60 15.85 3.31 -14.67
N LEU A 61 14.96 3.44 -13.68
CA LEU A 61 15.30 3.76 -12.29
C LEU A 61 16.09 2.63 -11.60
N GLY A 62 16.00 1.40 -12.13
CA GLY A 62 16.53 0.20 -11.49
C GLY A 62 15.61 -0.35 -10.40
N PRO A 63 15.78 -1.62 -10.02
CA PRO A 63 14.78 -2.37 -9.26
C PRO A 63 14.55 -1.84 -7.84
N GLN A 64 15.61 -1.39 -7.14
CA GLN A 64 15.47 -0.89 -5.77
C GLN A 64 14.69 0.43 -5.71
N ARG A 65 15.00 1.36 -6.64
CA ARG A 65 14.33 2.66 -6.69
C ARG A 65 12.90 2.52 -7.20
N LEU A 66 12.68 1.66 -8.19
CA LEU A 66 11.34 1.33 -8.67
C LEU A 66 10.46 0.74 -7.54
N ALA A 67 10.99 -0.20 -6.74
CA ALA A 67 10.27 -0.76 -5.61
C ALA A 67 9.96 0.29 -4.53
N ALA A 68 10.92 1.17 -4.22
CA ALA A 68 10.71 2.27 -3.28
C ALA A 68 9.63 3.24 -3.77
N GLU A 69 9.63 3.55 -5.06
CA GLU A 69 8.66 4.45 -5.67
C GLU A 69 7.25 3.84 -5.71
N ILE A 70 7.12 2.56 -6.07
CA ILE A 70 5.83 1.84 -5.98
C ILE A 70 5.31 1.82 -4.54
N THR A 71 6.18 1.63 -3.55
CA THR A 71 5.80 1.64 -2.13
C THR A 71 5.28 3.01 -1.71
N ARG A 72 5.99 4.08 -2.08
CA ARG A 72 5.58 5.46 -1.83
C ARG A 72 4.23 5.78 -2.47
N LEU A 73 4.07 5.49 -3.75
CA LEU A 73 2.84 5.75 -4.50
C LEU A 73 1.67 4.91 -3.99
N SER A 74 1.91 3.67 -3.58
CA SER A 74 0.88 2.83 -2.93
C SER A 74 0.38 3.46 -1.64
N ALA A 75 1.28 3.96 -0.78
CA ALA A 75 0.89 4.64 0.45
C ALA A 75 0.06 5.90 0.17
N GLU A 76 0.45 6.69 -0.84
CA GLU A 76 -0.29 7.89 -1.27
C GLU A 76 -1.67 7.56 -1.83
N ALA A 77 -1.76 6.55 -2.69
CA ALA A 77 -3.02 6.10 -3.26
C ALA A 77 -3.97 5.56 -2.17
N CYS A 78 -3.46 4.80 -1.19
CA CYS A 78 -4.25 4.33 -0.05
C CYS A 78 -4.73 5.48 0.84
N ALA A 79 -3.89 6.49 1.08
CA ALA A 79 -4.29 7.67 1.84
C ALA A 79 -5.40 8.46 1.10
N GLU A 80 -5.28 8.58 -0.22
CA GLU A 80 -6.29 9.25 -1.04
C GLU A 80 -7.60 8.46 -1.11
N SER A 81 -7.57 7.13 -1.27
CA SER A 81 -8.78 6.30 -1.27
C SER A 81 -9.51 6.40 0.07
N THR A 82 -8.76 6.34 1.18
CA THR A 82 -9.30 6.49 2.53
C THR A 82 -9.96 7.86 2.73
N ARG A 83 -9.29 8.95 2.31
CA ARG A 83 -9.84 10.30 2.38
C ARG A 83 -11.16 10.42 1.62
N ARG A 84 -11.20 9.89 0.39
CA ARG A 84 -12.43 9.86 -0.43
C ARG A 84 -13.53 9.02 0.24
N GLY A 85 -13.18 7.89 0.85
CA GLY A 85 -14.10 7.07 1.62
C GLY A 85 -14.73 7.82 2.79
N LEU A 86 -13.94 8.57 3.56
CA LEU A 86 -14.43 9.40 4.67
C LEU A 86 -15.38 10.50 4.19
N VAL A 87 -15.08 11.14 3.05
CA VAL A 87 -16.00 12.10 2.43
C VAL A 87 -17.30 11.40 2.06
N ALA A 88 -17.27 10.26 1.36
CA ALA A 88 -18.50 9.53 1.01
C ALA A 88 -19.33 9.13 2.23
N LEU A 89 -18.68 8.74 3.33
CA LEU A 89 -19.33 8.44 4.61
C LEU A 89 -19.99 9.68 5.24
N GLU A 90 -19.37 10.86 5.16
CA GLU A 90 -19.96 12.10 5.67
C GLU A 90 -21.26 12.42 4.91
N TRP A 91 -21.27 12.22 3.59
CA TRP A 91 -22.43 12.46 2.75
C TRP A 91 -23.55 11.42 2.97
N GLY A 92 -23.20 10.15 3.14
CA GLY A 92 -24.19 9.07 3.25
C GLY A 92 -24.71 8.80 4.67
N CYS A 93 -23.89 9.06 5.69
CA CYS A 93 -24.17 8.68 7.09
C CYS A 93 -24.09 9.88 8.06
N GLY A 94 -23.69 11.06 7.58
CA GLY A 94 -23.51 12.26 8.38
C GLY A 94 -22.13 12.37 9.02
N ARG A 95 -21.77 13.60 9.39
CA ARG A 95 -20.45 13.97 9.92
C ARG A 95 -20.03 13.19 11.16
N GLY A 96 -20.95 12.89 12.07
CA GLY A 96 -20.63 12.16 13.30
C GLY A 96 -20.09 10.76 13.04
N VAL A 97 -20.64 10.04 12.05
CA VAL A 97 -20.18 8.70 11.67
C VAL A 97 -18.81 8.78 10.98
N ALA A 98 -18.64 9.72 10.04
CA ALA A 98 -17.37 9.92 9.35
C ALA A 98 -16.23 10.28 10.32
N ALA A 99 -16.49 11.16 11.30
CA ALA A 99 -15.53 11.54 12.33
C ALA A 99 -15.13 10.34 13.20
N ALA A 100 -16.10 9.56 13.69
CA ALA A 100 -15.84 8.40 14.52
C ALA A 100 -15.01 7.32 13.79
N ILE A 101 -15.23 7.14 12.47
CA ILE A 101 -14.43 6.24 11.64
C ILE A 101 -13.04 6.82 11.41
N GLY A 102 -12.94 8.12 11.10
CA GLY A 102 -11.67 8.82 10.92
C GLY A 102 -10.74 8.73 12.15
N GLU A 103 -11.29 8.88 13.36
CA GLU A 103 -10.56 8.71 14.61
C GLU A 103 -9.98 7.29 14.79
N ARG A 104 -10.67 6.26 14.29
CA ARG A 104 -10.20 4.87 14.33
C ARG A 104 -9.15 4.55 13.27
N LEU A 105 -9.18 5.27 12.15
CA LEU A 105 -8.23 5.11 11.05
C LEU A 105 -6.97 5.97 11.22
N ALA A 106 -7.01 6.99 12.07
CA ALA A 106 -5.84 7.76 12.42
C ALA A 106 -4.74 6.80 12.93
N PRO A 107 -3.51 6.88 12.41
CA PRO A 107 -2.44 6.02 12.88
C PRO A 107 -2.30 6.23 14.40
N ALA A 108 -2.33 5.13 15.16
CA ALA A 108 -1.92 5.18 16.55
C ALA A 108 -0.54 5.82 16.58
N GLU A 109 -0.38 6.89 17.36
CA GLU A 109 0.88 7.59 17.57
C GLU A 109 1.95 6.52 17.88
N GLN A 110 2.81 6.22 16.91
CA GLN A 110 3.84 5.19 17.11
C GLN A 110 4.77 5.74 18.19
N PRO A 111 4.90 5.09 19.37
CA PRO A 111 5.95 5.46 20.30
C PRO A 111 7.27 5.32 19.54
N GLY A 112 8.02 6.42 19.50
CA GLY A 112 9.14 6.63 18.59
C GLY A 112 10.03 5.40 18.45
N THR A 113 10.32 5.04 17.21
CA THR A 113 11.36 4.06 16.90
C THR A 113 12.62 4.48 17.65
N PRO A 114 13.18 3.66 18.55
CA PRO A 114 14.47 3.99 19.15
C PRO A 114 15.46 4.16 18.01
N ALA A 115 16.18 5.29 18.03
CA ALA A 115 17.19 5.63 17.07
C ALA A 115 18.09 4.41 16.84
N ARG A 116 18.24 3.98 15.58
CA ARG A 116 19.30 3.05 15.19
C ARG A 116 20.60 3.68 15.66
N THR A 117 21.19 3.14 16.71
CA THR A 117 22.55 3.43 17.11
C THR A 117 23.44 3.16 15.90
N ARG A 118 24.07 4.22 15.39
CA ARG A 118 25.16 4.09 14.43
C ARG A 118 26.33 3.41 15.15
N GLY A 119 26.37 2.09 15.12
CA GLY A 119 27.59 1.33 15.39
C GLY A 119 28.47 1.40 14.16
N ARG A 120 29.24 2.49 14.04
CA ARG A 120 30.49 2.49 13.29
C ARG A 120 31.55 2.20 14.33
N ASP A 121 31.99 0.96 14.41
CA ASP A 121 33.33 0.63 14.87
C ASP A 121 33.84 -0.44 13.90
N SER A 122 34.78 0.00 13.09
CA SER A 122 35.65 -0.81 12.26
C SER A 122 36.92 -0.94 13.08
N ASP A 123 37.20 -2.14 13.57
CA ASP A 123 38.53 -2.63 13.96
C ASP A 123 38.54 -4.07 13.41
N GLU A 124 39.15 -4.33 12.26
CA GLU A 124 40.56 -4.75 12.18
C GLU A 124 40.85 -5.92 13.12
N ASP A 125 40.55 -7.13 12.64
CA ASP A 125 41.38 -8.30 12.92
C ASP A 125 41.54 -9.06 11.59
N ASP A 126 42.61 -8.67 10.89
CA ASP A 126 43.36 -9.52 9.98
C ASP A 126 43.72 -10.82 10.70
N GLU A 127 43.15 -11.97 10.33
CA GLU A 127 43.89 -13.24 10.31
C GLU A 127 43.37 -14.16 9.18
N ASP A 128 44.20 -14.25 8.15
CA ASP A 128 44.64 -15.49 7.52
C ASP A 128 43.60 -16.39 6.81
N PHE A 129 43.34 -16.09 5.53
CA PHE A 129 42.99 -17.14 4.58
C PHE A 129 43.74 -16.93 3.27
N THR A 130 44.98 -17.43 3.23
CA THR A 130 45.80 -17.46 2.02
C THR A 130 45.17 -18.34 0.94
N ASP A 131 44.90 -17.68 -0.19
CA ASP A 131 44.89 -18.13 -1.59
C ASP A 131 45.40 -19.55 -1.89
N SER A 132 44.56 -20.37 -2.55
CA SER A 132 44.94 -21.01 -3.82
C SER A 132 43.77 -21.78 -4.45
N SER A 133 43.53 -21.45 -5.72
CA SER A 133 42.78 -22.22 -6.73
C SER A 133 41.25 -22.13 -6.73
N ARG A 134 40.71 -21.15 -7.48
CA ARG A 134 39.66 -21.41 -8.49
C ARG A 134 39.57 -20.27 -9.50
N THR A 135 40.33 -20.46 -10.56
CA THR A 135 40.24 -19.81 -11.86
C THR A 135 38.78 -19.73 -12.34
N THR A 136 38.25 -18.54 -12.53
CA THR A 136 37.14 -18.30 -13.48
C THR A 136 37.69 -18.31 -14.91
N PRO A 137 36.91 -18.85 -15.87
CA PRO A 137 36.58 -17.97 -16.98
C PRO A 137 35.14 -18.16 -17.48
N TRP A 138 34.39 -17.07 -17.37
CA TRP A 138 33.26 -16.73 -18.22
C TRP A 138 33.79 -16.49 -19.65
N ALA A 139 34.05 -17.53 -20.43
CA ALA A 139 34.30 -17.37 -21.86
C ALA A 139 34.11 -18.70 -22.58
N SER A 140 33.01 -18.83 -23.31
CA SER A 140 32.82 -19.64 -24.55
C SER A 140 31.43 -20.25 -24.60
N ASN A 141 30.41 -19.47 -24.99
CA ASN A 141 29.32 -20.08 -25.76
C ASN A 141 28.65 -19.03 -26.67
N ARG A 142 29.26 -18.79 -27.84
CA ARG A 142 28.58 -18.22 -29.00
C ARG A 142 28.13 -19.39 -29.87
N PRO A 143 26.83 -19.57 -30.16
CA PRO A 143 26.43 -20.46 -31.24
C PRO A 143 26.70 -19.78 -32.59
N ALA A 144 27.45 -20.49 -33.44
CA ALA A 144 27.73 -20.16 -34.83
C ALA A 144 26.52 -20.47 -35.73
N TRP A 145 26.33 -19.63 -36.75
CA TRP A 145 25.38 -19.83 -37.84
C TRP A 145 25.92 -20.84 -38.89
N GLY A 146 25.02 -21.62 -39.51
CA GLY A 146 25.23 -22.45 -40.71
C GLY A 146 24.59 -23.85 -40.54
N ARG A 147 23.71 -24.35 -41.42
CA ARG A 147 23.44 -24.14 -42.85
C ARG A 147 21.94 -24.19 -43.14
#